data_AF-A0A669PZL3-F1
#
_entry.id   AF-A0A669PZL3-F1
#
_cell.length_a   1.000
_cell.length_b   1.000
_cell.length_c   1.000
_cell.angle_alpha   90.00
_cell.angle_beta   90.00
_cell.angle_gamma   90.00
#
_symmetry.space_group_name_H-M   'P 1'
#
loop_
_entity.id
_entity.type
_entity.pdbx_description
1 polymer ?
#
loop_
_entity_poly.entity_id
_entity_poly.type
_entity_poly.pdbx_seq_one_letter_code
_entity_poly.pdbx_strand_id
1 'polypeptide(L)' 'RASSQRGRTSSVRKKRKQSLDRRRGKTRIYVGNHIDRWLTLKEKLDFRNDAEVAGFLLDL' A
#
# COMPACT_ATOMS: atom_id res chain seq x y z
N ARG A 1 -15.64 -30.36 12.56
CA ARG A 1 -15.70 -30.10 11.09
C ARG A 1 -15.57 -28.61 10.70
N ALA A 2 -15.61 -27.64 11.63
CA ALA A 2 -15.52 -26.20 11.33
C ALA A 2 -14.09 -25.62 11.21
N SER A 3 -13.07 -26.35 11.64
CA SER A 3 -11.66 -25.90 11.65
C SER A 3 -11.01 -25.93 10.27
N SER A 4 -11.51 -26.76 9.36
CA SER A 4 -10.94 -26.99 8.02
C SER A 4 -11.33 -25.88 7.01
N GLN A 5 -12.45 -25.17 7.23
CA GLN A 5 -12.94 -24.15 6.31
C GLN A 5 -12.23 -22.79 6.48
N ARG A 6 -11.80 -22.45 7.72
CA ARG A 6 -11.02 -21.23 8.00
C ARG A 6 -9.59 -21.27 7.44
N GLY A 7 -8.98 -22.46 7.34
CA GLY A 7 -7.66 -22.65 6.72
C GLY A 7 -7.66 -22.56 5.19
N ARG A 8 -8.78 -22.89 4.54
CA ARG A 8 -8.95 -22.75 3.08
C ARG A 8 -9.19 -21.29 2.66
N THR A 9 -9.90 -20.50 3.46
CA THR A 9 -10.08 -19.06 3.17
C THR A 9 -8.81 -18.25 3.45
N SER A 10 -8.00 -18.64 4.44
CA SER A 10 -6.72 -17.99 4.74
C SER A 10 -5.67 -18.23 3.65
N SER A 11 -5.63 -19.43 3.07
CA SER A 11 -4.71 -19.76 1.97
C SER A 11 -5.07 -19.05 0.65
N VAL A 12 -6.36 -18.93 0.32
CA VAL A 12 -6.81 -18.12 -0.83
C VAL A 12 -6.51 -16.64 -0.62
N ARG A 13 -6.78 -16.09 0.58
CA ARG A 13 -6.43 -14.70 0.93
C ARG A 13 -4.93 -14.45 0.85
N LYS A 14 -4.10 -15.39 1.34
CA LYS A 14 -2.63 -15.31 1.28
C LYS A 14 -2.13 -15.28 -0.15
N LYS A 15 -2.63 -16.18 -1.03
CA LYS A 15 -2.29 -16.19 -2.46
C LYS A 15 -2.70 -14.90 -3.18
N ARG A 16 -3.89 -14.37 -2.89
CA ARG A 16 -4.35 -13.07 -3.43
C ARG A 16 -3.46 -11.92 -2.98
N LYS A 17 -3.14 -11.83 -1.68
CA LYS A 17 -2.23 -10.82 -1.14
C LYS A 17 -0.84 -10.89 -1.80
N GLN A 18 -0.28 -12.10 -1.93
CA GLN A 18 1.02 -12.31 -2.58
C GLN A 18 1.03 -11.85 -4.05
N SER A 19 -0.03 -12.12 -4.80
CA SER A 19 -0.17 -11.65 -6.19
C SER A 19 -0.24 -10.12 -6.27
N LEU A 20 -1.02 -9.50 -5.38
CA LEU A 20 -1.12 -8.04 -5.29
C LEU A 20 0.22 -7.41 -4.89
N ASP A 21 0.90 -7.96 -3.89
CA ASP A 21 2.21 -7.47 -3.45
C ASP A 21 3.27 -7.64 -4.55
N ARG A 22 3.24 -8.76 -5.31
CA ARG A 22 4.13 -8.95 -6.46
C ARG A 22 3.87 -7.94 -7.57
N ARG A 23 2.61 -7.59 -7.83
CA ARG A 23 2.24 -6.55 -8.80
C ARG A 23 2.67 -5.17 -8.32
N ARG A 24 2.38 -4.83 -7.06
CA ARG A 24 2.73 -3.54 -6.43
C ARG A 24 4.25 -3.37 -6.31
N GLY A 25 5.00 -4.44 -6.08
CA GLY A 25 6.47 -4.39 -6.01
C GLY A 25 7.09 -3.82 -7.29
N LYS A 26 6.47 -4.02 -8.45
CA LYS A 26 6.94 -3.47 -9.73
C LYS A 26 6.73 -1.96 -9.85
N THR A 27 5.79 -1.40 -9.10
CA THR A 27 5.42 0.03 -9.13
C THR A 27 5.72 0.72 -7.81
N ARG A 28 6.45 0.06 -6.90
CA ARG A 28 6.74 0.60 -5.57
C ARG A 28 7.96 1.51 -5.67
N ILE A 29 7.77 2.77 -5.30
CA ILE A 29 8.86 3.74 -5.20
C ILE A 29 9.29 3.82 -3.73
N TYR A 30 10.59 3.79 -3.50
CA TYR A 30 11.16 4.04 -2.19
C TYR A 30 11.51 5.52 -2.07
N VAL A 31 10.87 6.20 -1.12
CA VAL A 31 11.03 7.65 -0.90
C VAL A 31 12.30 7.98 -0.08
N GLY A 32 12.86 7.00 0.62
CA GLY A 32 14.14 7.12 1.33
C GLY A 32 14.18 8.27 2.33
N ASN A 33 15.26 9.04 2.30
CA ASN A 33 15.53 10.18 3.17
C ASN A 33 14.51 11.34 2.99
N HIS A 34 13.59 11.23 2.02
CA HIS A 34 12.54 12.22 1.81
C HIS A 34 11.23 11.88 2.54
N ILE A 35 11.22 10.82 3.37
CA ILE A 35 10.02 10.41 4.10
C ILE A 35 9.47 11.51 5.01
N ASP A 36 10.34 12.30 5.65
CA ASP A 36 9.91 13.42 6.50
C ASP A 36 9.22 14.51 5.70
N ARG A 37 9.74 14.83 4.50
CA ARG A 37 9.10 15.79 3.58
C ARG A 37 7.76 15.26 3.09
N TRP A 38 7.68 13.97 2.80
CA TRP A 38 6.45 13.29 2.38
C TRP A 38 5.37 13.37 3.48
N LEU A 39 5.71 13.02 4.71
CA LEU A 39 4.79 13.07 5.85
C LEU A 39 4.36 14.50 6.16
N THR A 40 5.30 15.44 6.15
CA THR A 40 5.00 16.87 6.35
C THR A 40 4.02 17.38 5.30
N LEU A 41 4.19 17.00 4.02
CA LEU A 41 3.27 17.39 2.94
C LEU A 41 1.89 16.78 3.15
N LYS A 42 1.84 15.50 3.57
CA LYS A 42 0.61 14.78 3.89
C LYS A 42 -0.20 15.49 4.97
N GLU A 43 0.44 15.91 6.06
CA GLU A 43 -0.22 16.60 7.17
C GLU A 43 -0.65 18.02 6.79
N LYS A 44 0.22 18.78 6.11
CA LYS A 44 -0.07 20.18 5.75
C LYS A 44 -1.27 20.33 4.81
N LEU A 45 -1.49 19.35 3.94
CA LEU A 45 -2.58 19.35 2.96
C LEU A 45 -3.72 18.41 3.35
N ASP A 46 -3.67 17.85 4.58
CA ASP A 46 -4.68 16.94 5.14
C ASP A 46 -5.02 15.74 4.23
N PHE A 47 -3.99 15.16 3.60
CA PHE A 47 -4.17 14.00 2.71
C PHE A 47 -4.45 12.72 3.51
N ARG A 48 -5.45 11.96 3.07
CA ARG A 48 -5.93 10.75 3.74
C ARG A 48 -4.95 9.58 3.60
N ASN A 49 -4.21 9.52 2.49
CA ASN A 49 -3.31 8.42 2.18
C ASN A 49 -2.18 8.84 1.23
N ASP A 50 -1.16 7.98 1.12
CA ASP A 50 0.03 8.25 0.29
C ASP A 50 -0.28 8.28 -1.21
N ALA A 51 -1.39 7.69 -1.68
CA ALA A 51 -1.76 7.78 -3.08
C ALA A 51 -2.26 9.19 -3.45
N GLU A 52 -2.93 9.89 -2.53
CA GLU A 52 -3.33 11.30 -2.73
C GLU A 52 -2.11 12.21 -2.77
N VAL A 53 -1.14 12.01 -1.87
CA VAL A 53 0.15 12.74 -1.90
C VAL A 53 0.87 12.50 -3.22
N ALA A 54 0.94 11.23 -3.67
CA ALA A 54 1.58 10.86 -4.93
C ALA A 54 0.86 11.50 -6.13
N GLY A 55 -0.47 11.48 -6.16
CA GLY A 55 -1.27 12.11 -7.21
C GLY A 55 -0.98 13.60 -7.30
N PHE A 56 -1.07 14.31 -6.16
CA PHE A 56 -0.73 15.73 -6.09
C PHE A 56 0.67 16.04 -6.64
N LEU A 57 1.68 15.25 -6.27
CA LEU A 57 3.06 15.45 -6.75
C LEU A 57 3.26 15.14 -8.24
N LEU A 58 2.42 14.29 -8.83
CA LEU A 58 2.45 13.98 -10.27
C LEU A 58 1.68 15.00 -11.11
N ASP A 59 0.74 15.73 -10.49
CA ASP A 59 -0.09 16.76 -11.12
C ASP A 59 0.51 18.18 -11.00
N LEU A 60 1.68 18.33 -10.35
CA LEU A 60 2.49 19.56 -10.31
C LEU A 60 3.28 19.76 -11.61
#